data_AF-A0A354PGA5-F1
#
_entry.id   AF-A0A354PGA5-F1
#
_cell.length_a   1.000
_cell.length_b   1.000
_cell.length_c   1.000
_cell.angle_alpha   90.00
_cell.angle_beta   90.00
_cell.angle_gamma   90.00
#
_symmetry.space_group_name_H-M   'P 1'
#
loop_
_entity.id
_entity.type
_entity.pdbx_description
1 polymer ?
#
loop_
_entity_poly.entity_id
_entity_poly.type
_entity_poly.pdbx_seq_one_letter_code
_entity_poly.pdbx_strand_id
1 'polypeptide(L)'
;MTGTNSFFIRTSGCNLRCWFCDTPYASWQPEGDWMTIDSLVEAAKTSQCDHVVLTGGEPLLPIGAVELVRRLRSAAMHVTIETAGTVFRDAMCDLVSISPKLAGSGPKADSPKQHLRHEAARWRPQVIRQLIGHAGDHQLKFVVDDARDFADAVAAVGEIGAAAETVWIMPQGISTAELDSKATWLAALCHDHGYQYCDRMHIRWYGNRRGT
;
A
#
# COMPACT_ATOMS: atom_id res chain seq x y z
N MET A 1 5.54 -8.47 5.21
CA MET A 1 5.35 -9.94 5.08
C MET A 1 5.22 -10.30 3.60
N THR A 2 6.17 -11.05 3.05
CA THR A 2 6.12 -11.54 1.66
C THR A 2 6.00 -13.06 1.70
N GLY A 3 5.06 -13.63 0.96
CA GLY A 3 4.83 -15.09 0.92
C GLY A 3 3.85 -15.64 1.97
N THR A 4 3.26 -14.79 2.82
CA THR A 4 2.20 -15.20 3.77
C THR A 4 0.91 -15.50 3.01
N ASN A 5 0.36 -16.70 3.18
CA ASN A 5 -0.93 -17.07 2.62
C ASN A 5 -2.04 -16.17 3.20
N SER A 6 -2.69 -15.40 2.35
CA SER A 6 -3.60 -14.33 2.78
C SER A 6 -4.82 -14.23 1.86
N PHE A 7 -5.97 -13.94 2.45
CA PHE A 7 -7.18 -13.58 1.72
C PHE A 7 -7.17 -12.08 1.42
N PHE A 8 -7.31 -11.70 0.15
CA PHE A 8 -7.27 -10.29 -0.25
C PHE A 8 -8.67 -9.70 -0.42
N ILE A 9 -8.93 -8.60 0.28
CA ILE A 9 -10.13 -7.77 0.06
C ILE A 9 -9.67 -6.47 -0.58
N ARG A 10 -10.01 -6.29 -1.87
CA ARG A 10 -9.67 -5.09 -2.63
C ARG A 10 -10.88 -4.18 -2.76
N THR A 11 -10.86 -3.04 -2.10
CA THR A 11 -11.94 -2.05 -2.22
C THR A 11 -11.80 -1.25 -3.52
N SER A 12 -12.92 -0.70 -3.98
CA SER A 12 -12.99 0.14 -5.18
C SER A 12 -13.01 1.62 -4.82
N GLY A 13 -12.28 2.42 -5.57
CA GLY A 13 -12.12 3.86 -5.33
C GLY A 13 -10.78 4.21 -4.70
N CYS A 14 -10.22 5.35 -5.13
CA CYS A 14 -9.02 5.93 -4.57
C CYS A 14 -9.14 7.46 -4.63
N ASN A 15 -8.57 8.15 -3.65
CA ASN A 15 -8.44 9.61 -3.63
C ASN A 15 -7.18 10.10 -4.36
N LEU A 16 -6.33 9.18 -4.82
CA LEU A 16 -5.14 9.46 -5.64
C LEU A 16 -5.30 8.93 -7.06
N ARG A 17 -4.48 9.46 -7.97
CA ARG A 17 -4.41 9.09 -9.39
C ARG A 17 -2.96 8.91 -9.81
N CYS A 18 -2.26 7.98 -9.16
CA CYS A 18 -0.84 7.76 -9.42
C CYS A 18 -0.63 7.26 -10.86
N TRP A 19 0.39 7.76 -11.56
CA TRP A 19 0.63 7.37 -12.96
C TRP A 19 1.06 5.90 -13.11
N PHE A 20 1.75 5.36 -12.12
CA PHE A 20 2.24 3.97 -12.09
C PHE A 20 1.28 2.99 -11.39
N CYS A 21 0.01 3.35 -11.19
CA CYS A 21 -0.93 2.48 -10.48
C CYS A 21 -1.09 1.13 -11.21
N ASP A 22 -0.72 0.03 -10.53
CA ASP A 22 -0.83 -1.34 -11.02
C ASP A 22 -2.25 -1.90 -10.96
N THR A 23 -3.14 -1.27 -10.18
CA THR A 23 -4.58 -1.59 -10.14
C THR A 23 -5.45 -0.42 -10.58
N PRO A 24 -5.39 0.00 -11.86
CA PRO A 24 -6.17 1.13 -12.35
C PRO A 24 -7.68 0.90 -12.22
N TYR A 25 -8.13 -0.35 -12.27
CA TYR A 25 -9.53 -0.77 -12.07
C TYR A 25 -10.04 -0.55 -10.63
N ALA A 26 -9.16 -0.30 -9.66
CA ALA A 26 -9.55 0.08 -8.30
C ALA A 26 -9.39 1.58 -8.02
N SER A 27 -8.79 2.35 -8.94
CA SER A 27 -8.42 3.76 -8.72
C SER A 27 -8.90 4.68 -9.84
N TRP A 28 -8.30 4.56 -11.02
CA TRP A 28 -8.58 5.35 -12.20
C TRP A 28 -9.96 5.08 -12.79
N GLN A 29 -10.34 3.81 -12.84
CA GLN A 29 -11.57 3.30 -13.43
C GLN A 29 -12.22 2.34 -12.42
N PRO A 30 -12.71 2.85 -11.28
CA PRO A 30 -13.19 2.02 -10.18
C PRO A 30 -14.35 1.13 -10.63
N GLU A 31 -14.12 -0.18 -10.57
CA GLU A 31 -15.11 -1.24 -10.78
C GLU A 31 -15.24 -2.11 -9.51
N GLY A 32 -16.28 -2.93 -9.43
CA GLY A 32 -16.48 -3.88 -8.33
C GLY A 32 -17.95 -4.02 -7.94
N ASP A 33 -18.25 -5.12 -7.27
CA ASP A 33 -19.59 -5.42 -6.78
C ASP A 33 -19.79 -4.87 -5.36
N TRP A 34 -21.03 -4.48 -5.06
CA TRP A 34 -21.42 -4.16 -3.70
C TRP A 34 -21.53 -5.46 -2.89
N MET A 35 -20.68 -5.59 -1.87
CA MET A 35 -20.68 -6.72 -0.95
C MET A 35 -21.03 -6.24 0.46
N THR A 36 -21.74 -7.08 1.21
CA THR A 36 -22.00 -6.82 2.62
C THR A 36 -20.77 -7.17 3.46
N ILE A 37 -20.64 -6.57 4.63
CA ILE A 37 -19.55 -6.92 5.56
C ILE A 37 -19.65 -8.39 5.96
N ASP A 38 -20.87 -8.89 6.18
CA ASP A 38 -21.08 -10.30 6.53
C ASP A 38 -20.60 -11.25 5.42
N SER A 39 -20.86 -10.95 4.15
CA SER A 39 -20.40 -11.81 3.05
C SER A 39 -18.87 -11.80 2.91
N LEU A 40 -18.24 -10.65 3.12
CA LEU A 40 -16.78 -10.52 3.11
C LEU A 40 -16.13 -11.31 4.27
N VAL A 41 -16.70 -11.23 5.46
CA VAL A 41 -16.21 -11.97 6.64
C VAL A 41 -16.36 -13.47 6.45
N GLU A 42 -17.50 -13.94 5.95
CA GLU A 42 -17.69 -15.37 5.67
C GLU A 42 -16.79 -15.88 4.55
N ALA A 43 -16.57 -15.09 3.48
CA ALA A 43 -15.62 -15.43 2.44
C ALA A 43 -14.19 -15.54 3.00
N ALA A 44 -13.77 -14.59 3.84
CA ALA A 44 -12.47 -14.62 4.49
C ALA A 44 -12.29 -15.87 5.37
N LYS A 45 -13.29 -16.22 6.19
CA LYS A 45 -13.28 -17.44 7.01
C LYS A 45 -13.22 -18.72 6.16
N THR A 46 -13.96 -18.75 5.06
CA THR A 46 -14.04 -19.92 4.15
C THR A 46 -12.75 -20.11 3.34
N SER A 47 -11.96 -19.06 3.15
CA SER A 47 -10.69 -19.11 2.41
C SER A 47 -9.60 -19.97 3.06
N GLN A 48 -9.78 -20.38 4.33
CA GLN A 48 -8.79 -21.11 5.13
C GLN A 48 -7.46 -20.35 5.31
N CYS A 49 -7.46 -19.04 5.08
CA CYS A 49 -6.33 -18.16 5.39
C CYS A 49 -6.50 -17.56 6.78
N ASP A 50 -5.43 -17.54 7.58
CA ASP A 50 -5.43 -16.86 8.88
C ASP A 50 -5.20 -15.34 8.74
N HIS A 51 -4.70 -14.91 7.57
CA HIS A 51 -4.39 -13.51 7.27
C HIS A 51 -5.38 -12.93 6.26
N VAL A 52 -5.78 -11.68 6.49
CA VAL A 52 -6.54 -10.86 5.55
C VAL A 52 -5.77 -9.60 5.22
N VAL A 53 -5.63 -9.32 3.93
CA VAL A 53 -5.06 -8.06 3.44
C VAL A 53 -6.19 -7.20 2.88
N LEU A 54 -6.50 -6.11 3.58
CA LEU A 54 -7.43 -5.08 3.12
C LEU A 54 -6.67 -4.01 2.33
N THR A 55 -7.01 -3.82 1.06
CA THR A 55 -6.26 -3.00 0.10
C THR A 55 -7.19 -2.30 -0.92
N GLY A 56 -6.61 -1.60 -1.89
CA GLY A 56 -7.22 -1.07 -3.13
C GLY A 56 -8.23 0.06 -2.97
N GLY A 57 -8.48 0.87 -3.99
CA GLY A 57 -7.42 1.79 -4.37
C GLY A 57 -6.92 2.56 -3.13
N GLU A 58 -7.82 3.04 -2.27
CA GLU A 58 -7.55 3.39 -0.85
C GLU A 58 -8.58 2.71 0.09
N PRO A 59 -8.18 1.71 0.90
CA PRO A 59 -9.11 0.89 1.69
C PRO A 59 -9.81 1.60 2.85
N LEU A 60 -9.30 2.76 3.28
CA LEU A 60 -9.88 3.52 4.38
C LEU A 60 -10.92 4.57 3.93
N LEU A 61 -11.18 4.67 2.62
CA LEU A 61 -12.24 5.53 2.08
C LEU A 61 -13.66 5.02 2.36
N PRO A 62 -13.99 3.72 2.15
CA PRO A 62 -15.35 3.23 2.38
C PRO A 62 -15.77 3.38 3.84
N ILE A 63 -17.03 3.79 4.06
CA ILE A 63 -17.57 4.02 5.41
C ILE A 63 -17.58 2.75 6.28
N GLY A 64 -17.69 1.58 5.66
CA GLY A 64 -17.69 0.27 6.33
C GLY A 64 -16.32 -0.27 6.72
N ALA A 65 -15.21 0.42 6.41
CA ALA A 65 -13.86 -0.11 6.62
C ALA A 65 -13.57 -0.45 8.10
N VAL A 66 -13.97 0.43 9.03
CA VAL A 66 -13.79 0.22 10.48
C VAL A 66 -14.52 -1.03 10.97
N GLU A 67 -15.80 -1.16 10.59
CA GLU A 67 -16.62 -2.31 10.99
C GLU A 67 -16.10 -3.61 10.37
N LEU A 68 -15.67 -3.59 9.11
CA LEU A 68 -15.06 -4.76 8.47
C LEU A 68 -13.80 -5.23 9.21
N VAL A 69 -12.86 -4.31 9.49
CA VAL A 69 -11.63 -4.63 10.24
C VAL A 69 -11.97 -5.21 11.62
N ARG A 70 -12.90 -4.58 12.34
CA ARG A 70 -13.34 -5.06 13.65
C ARG A 70 -13.89 -6.49 13.57
N ARG A 71 -14.75 -6.78 12.60
CA ARG A 71 -15.39 -8.09 12.42
C ARG A 71 -14.39 -9.19 12.04
N LEU A 72 -13.43 -8.88 11.16
CA LEU A 72 -12.36 -9.81 10.78
C LEU A 72 -11.47 -10.16 11.98
N ARG A 73 -11.10 -9.18 12.80
CA ARG A 73 -10.34 -9.44 14.04
C ARG A 73 -11.15 -10.20 15.08
N SER A 74 -12.45 -9.91 15.23
CA SER A 74 -13.34 -10.72 16.09
C SER A 74 -13.46 -12.17 15.61
N ALA A 75 -13.19 -12.46 14.33
CA ALA A 75 -13.08 -13.81 13.79
C ALA A 75 -11.67 -14.41 13.95
N ALA A 76 -10.81 -13.82 14.80
CA ALA A 76 -9.45 -14.24 15.09
C ALA A 76 -8.48 -14.24 13.88
N MET A 77 -8.79 -13.46 12.84
CA MET A 77 -7.92 -13.30 11.67
C MET A 77 -6.91 -12.16 11.90
N HIS A 78 -5.68 -12.33 11.42
CA HIS A 78 -4.70 -11.25 11.35
C HIS A 78 -5.08 -10.29 10.23
N VAL A 79 -5.26 -9.00 10.53
CA VAL A 79 -5.64 -7.99 9.54
C VAL A 79 -4.46 -7.08 9.22
N THR A 80 -4.03 -7.11 7.95
CA THR A 80 -3.11 -6.13 7.37
C THR A 80 -3.89 -5.11 6.54
N ILE A 81 -3.65 -3.81 6.77
CA ILE A 81 -4.19 -2.73 5.93
C ILE A 81 -3.09 -2.17 5.04
N GLU A 82 -3.28 -2.16 3.73
CA GLU A 82 -2.40 -1.49 2.76
C GLU A 82 -2.98 -0.15 2.31
N THR A 83 -2.41 0.96 2.77
CA THR A 83 -2.95 2.32 2.55
C THR A 83 -1.89 3.26 1.98
N ALA A 84 -2.31 4.32 1.28
CA ALA A 84 -1.42 5.41 0.89
C ALA A 84 -1.09 6.36 2.06
N GLY A 85 -1.74 6.17 3.23
CA GLY A 85 -1.52 7.02 4.41
C GLY A 85 -2.22 8.37 4.32
N THR A 86 -3.29 8.48 3.53
CA THR A 86 -3.96 9.76 3.25
C THR A 86 -5.23 9.98 4.07
N VAL A 87 -5.79 8.91 4.64
CA VAL A 87 -7.02 8.93 5.44
C VAL A 87 -6.79 8.18 6.75
N PHE A 88 -7.14 8.81 7.88
CA PHE A 88 -7.20 8.14 9.17
C PHE A 88 -8.62 7.63 9.43
N ARG A 89 -8.73 6.41 9.93
CA ARG A 89 -9.94 5.81 10.49
C ARG A 89 -9.56 5.06 11.75
N ASP A 90 -10.46 4.99 12.70
CA ASP A 90 -10.31 4.22 13.94
C ASP A 90 -10.49 2.71 13.68
N ALA A 91 -9.67 2.16 12.78
CA ALA A 91 -9.67 0.77 12.37
C ALA A 91 -8.42 0.08 12.94
N MET A 92 -8.51 -0.43 14.17
CA MET A 92 -7.39 -1.10 14.82
C MET A 92 -7.07 -2.42 14.11
N CYS A 93 -5.94 -2.44 13.38
CA CYS A 93 -5.44 -3.61 12.65
C CYS A 93 -4.16 -4.14 13.30
N ASP A 94 -3.76 -5.35 12.91
CA ASP A 94 -2.57 -6.01 13.45
C ASP A 94 -1.30 -5.48 12.78
N LEU A 95 -1.35 -5.17 11.47
CA LEU A 95 -0.28 -4.52 10.72
C LEU A 95 -0.84 -3.44 9.79
N VAL A 96 -0.28 -2.23 9.83
CA VAL A 96 -0.52 -1.23 8.79
C VAL A 96 0.70 -1.10 7.87
N SER A 97 0.50 -1.40 6.58
CA SER A 97 1.49 -1.18 5.53
C SER A 97 1.19 0.12 4.80
N ILE A 98 1.86 1.19 5.21
CA ILE A 98 1.65 2.53 4.67
C ILE A 98 2.61 2.73 3.50
N SER A 99 2.09 3.07 2.32
CA SER A 99 2.89 3.37 1.14
C SER A 99 2.64 4.80 0.65
N PRO A 100 3.27 5.80 1.30
CA PRO A 100 3.10 7.20 0.95
C PRO A 100 3.43 7.44 -0.52
N LYS A 101 2.65 8.31 -1.15
CA LYS A 101 2.83 8.68 -2.57
C LYS A 101 3.53 10.03 -2.62
N LEU A 102 4.75 10.03 -3.16
CA LEU A 102 5.60 11.22 -3.23
C LEU A 102 5.43 11.93 -4.58
N ALA A 103 6.15 13.03 -4.81
CA ALA A 103 5.96 13.88 -5.99
C ALA A 103 6.12 13.09 -7.31
N GLY A 104 7.07 12.16 -7.36
CA GLY A 104 7.29 11.26 -8.50
C GLY A 104 6.11 10.37 -8.88
N SER A 105 5.07 10.28 -8.03
CA SER A 105 3.87 9.46 -8.31
C SER A 105 2.73 10.21 -8.99
N GLY A 106 2.83 11.54 -9.14
CA GLY A 106 1.77 12.38 -9.71
C GLY A 106 1.41 12.00 -11.16
N PRO A 107 0.14 12.11 -11.55
CA PRO A 107 -0.26 11.89 -12.95
C PRO A 107 0.44 12.89 -13.88
N LYS A 108 0.56 12.50 -15.15
CA LYS A 108 1.23 13.29 -16.20
C LYS A 108 0.56 14.67 -16.37
N ALA A 109 1.34 15.62 -16.88
CA ALA A 109 0.92 17.03 -17.02
C ALA A 109 -0.27 17.26 -17.96
N ASP A 110 -0.61 16.28 -18.80
CA ASP A 110 -1.80 16.29 -19.66
C ASP A 110 -3.13 16.15 -18.89
N SER A 111 -3.07 15.90 -17.57
CA SER A 111 -4.22 15.85 -16.67
C SER A 111 -4.12 16.84 -15.50
N PRO A 112 -4.07 18.18 -15.73
CA PRO A 112 -3.76 19.17 -14.68
C PRO A 112 -4.67 19.10 -13.46
N LYS A 113 -5.98 18.88 -13.67
CA LYS A 113 -6.95 18.77 -12.58
C LYS A 113 -6.67 17.57 -11.67
N GLN A 114 -6.25 16.44 -12.25
CA GLN A 114 -5.92 15.24 -11.48
C GLN A 114 -4.57 15.39 -10.80
N HIS A 115 -3.60 16.04 -11.45
CA HIS A 115 -2.30 16.34 -10.88
C HIS A 115 -2.45 17.23 -9.63
N LEU A 116 -3.20 18.33 -9.72
CA LEU A 116 -3.47 19.21 -8.58
C LEU A 116 -4.16 18.48 -7.41
N ARG A 117 -5.15 17.63 -7.72
CA ARG A 117 -5.84 16.82 -6.69
C ARG A 117 -4.89 15.81 -6.04
N HIS A 118 -4.04 15.18 -6.84
CA HIS A 118 -3.04 14.25 -6.35
C HIS A 118 -2.05 14.95 -5.41
N GLU A 119 -1.43 16.05 -5.86
CA GLU A 119 -0.49 16.83 -5.04
C GLU A 119 -1.13 17.30 -3.73
N ALA A 120 -2.37 17.78 -3.80
CA ALA A 120 -3.11 18.22 -2.63
C ALA A 120 -3.37 17.10 -1.63
N ALA A 121 -3.42 15.83 -2.03
CA ALA A 121 -3.84 14.70 -1.18
C ALA A 121 -2.73 13.72 -0.79
N ARG A 122 -1.66 13.60 -1.60
CA ARG A 122 -0.68 12.49 -1.54
C ARG A 122 0.16 12.47 -0.25
N TRP A 123 0.41 13.63 0.36
CA TRP A 123 1.27 13.77 1.53
C TRP A 123 0.46 14.24 2.74
N ARG A 124 0.40 13.37 3.76
CA ARG A 124 -0.33 13.57 5.02
C ARG A 124 0.48 13.01 6.20
N PRO A 125 1.61 13.62 6.56
CA PRO A 125 2.52 13.09 7.59
C PRO A 125 1.85 12.94 8.95
N GLN A 126 0.89 13.82 9.31
CA GLN A 126 0.11 13.67 10.54
C GLN A 126 -0.75 12.40 10.52
N VAL A 127 -1.43 12.12 9.41
CA VAL A 127 -2.24 10.90 9.24
C VAL A 127 -1.37 9.66 9.30
N ILE A 128 -0.20 9.69 8.65
CA ILE A 128 0.77 8.57 8.70
C ILE A 128 1.17 8.28 10.15
N ARG A 129 1.54 9.32 10.93
CA ARG A 129 1.88 9.13 12.35
C ARG A 129 0.70 8.62 13.19
N GLN A 130 -0.53 9.08 12.90
CA GLN A 130 -1.73 8.55 13.55
C GLN A 130 -1.94 7.06 13.26
N LEU A 131 -1.74 6.63 12.02
CA LEU A 131 -1.84 5.22 11.64
C LEU A 131 -0.77 4.37 12.34
N ILE A 132 0.49 4.86 12.38
CA ILE A 132 1.60 4.20 13.07
C ILE A 132 1.28 4.02 14.57
N GLY A 133 0.79 5.06 15.23
CA GLY A 133 0.48 5.01 16.66
C GLY A 133 -0.79 4.23 17.02
N HIS A 134 -1.64 3.90 16.03
CA HIS A 134 -2.92 3.22 16.24
C HIS A 134 -2.89 1.72 15.95
N ALA A 135 -2.06 1.28 15.00
CA ALA A 135 -1.94 -0.12 14.63
C ALA A 135 -1.11 -0.93 15.64
N GLY A 136 -1.27 -2.26 15.64
CA GLY A 136 -0.45 -3.15 16.46
C GLY A 136 1.03 -3.17 16.02
N ASP A 137 1.26 -3.08 14.72
CA ASP A 137 2.57 -2.97 14.07
C ASP A 137 2.45 -2.15 12.78
N HIS A 138 3.59 -1.69 12.24
CA HIS A 138 3.61 -0.86 11.04
C HIS A 138 4.84 -1.12 10.15
N GLN A 139 4.66 -0.81 8.87
CA GLN A 139 5.76 -0.68 7.92
C GLN A 139 5.51 0.52 7.00
N LEU A 140 6.57 1.24 6.66
CA LEU A 140 6.56 2.27 5.61
C LEU A 140 7.16 1.68 4.34
N LYS A 141 6.37 1.61 3.26
CA LYS A 141 6.79 1.01 1.99
C LYS A 141 6.84 2.04 0.87
N PHE A 142 8.03 2.47 0.46
CA PHE A 142 8.19 3.43 -0.65
C PHE A 142 8.43 2.69 -1.96
N VAL A 143 7.68 3.07 -3.01
CA VAL A 143 7.91 2.59 -4.37
C VAL A 143 8.86 3.57 -5.05
N VAL A 144 9.99 3.07 -5.56
CA VAL A 144 11.10 3.87 -6.08
C VAL A 144 11.38 3.48 -7.53
N ASP A 145 11.33 4.46 -8.44
CA ASP A 145 11.67 4.26 -9.86
C ASP A 145 13.13 4.65 -10.14
N ASP A 146 13.59 5.75 -9.54
CA ASP A 146 14.93 6.29 -9.72
C ASP A 146 15.55 6.83 -8.40
N ALA A 147 16.80 7.30 -8.47
CA ALA A 147 17.53 7.79 -7.30
C ALA A 147 16.90 9.04 -6.63
N ARG A 148 16.10 9.82 -7.37
CA ARG A 148 15.39 10.98 -6.81
C ARG A 148 14.22 10.52 -5.95
N ASP A 149 13.48 9.52 -6.41
CA ASP A 149 12.42 8.89 -5.60
C ASP A 149 12.99 8.31 -4.29
N PHE A 150 14.20 7.73 -4.33
CA PHE A 150 14.88 7.25 -3.12
C PHE A 150 15.23 8.41 -2.17
N ALA A 151 15.80 9.50 -2.69
CA ALA A 151 16.11 10.68 -1.90
C ALA A 151 14.85 11.30 -1.27
N ASP A 152 13.76 11.36 -2.03
CA ASP A 152 12.45 11.81 -1.53
C ASP A 152 11.93 10.89 -0.41
N ALA A 153 12.11 9.57 -0.55
CA ALA A 153 11.75 8.61 0.49
C ALA A 153 12.57 8.83 1.78
N VAL A 154 13.88 9.07 1.67
CA VAL A 154 14.73 9.40 2.83
C VAL A 154 14.25 10.68 3.52
N ALA A 155 13.95 11.73 2.76
CA ALA A 155 13.41 12.98 3.30
C ALA A 155 12.06 12.75 4.01
N ALA A 156 11.16 11.97 3.40
CA ALA A 156 9.87 11.60 3.95
C ALA A 156 9.99 10.82 5.26
N VAL A 157 10.91 9.85 5.34
CA VAL A 157 11.21 9.08 6.57
C VAL A 157 11.70 10.00 7.67
N GLY A 158 12.62 10.93 7.36
CA GLY A 158 13.12 11.92 8.31
C GLY A 158 12.02 12.85 8.83
N GLU A 159 11.11 13.28 7.96
CA GLU A 159 9.95 14.09 8.38
C GLU A 159 9.00 13.30 9.27
N ILE A 160 8.69 12.04 8.93
CA ILE A 160 7.81 11.19 9.75
C ILE A 160 8.44 10.87 11.10
N GLY A 161 9.78 10.69 11.14
CA GLY A 161 10.53 10.22 12.30
C GLY A 161 10.44 8.70 12.49
N ALA A 162 10.36 7.94 11.39
CA ALA A 162 10.27 6.48 11.44
C ALA A 162 11.64 5.82 11.62
N ALA A 163 11.66 4.68 12.33
CA ALA A 163 12.86 3.88 12.50
C ALA A 163 13.25 3.19 11.19
N ALA A 164 14.55 3.12 10.89
CA ALA A 164 15.04 2.63 9.59
C ALA A 164 14.62 1.18 9.30
N GLU A 165 14.55 0.35 10.33
CA GLU A 165 14.15 -1.06 10.25
C GLU A 165 12.67 -1.26 9.87
N THR A 166 11.82 -0.24 10.04
CA THR A 166 10.40 -0.30 9.61
C THR A 166 10.19 0.24 8.21
N VAL A 167 11.25 0.74 7.56
CA VAL A 167 11.23 1.29 6.20
C VAL A 167 11.59 0.20 5.19
N TRP A 168 10.73 0.05 4.20
CA TRP A 168 10.85 -0.88 3.10
C TRP A 168 10.88 -0.12 1.77
N ILE A 169 11.84 -0.45 0.93
CA ILE A 169 11.99 0.12 -0.41
C ILE A 169 11.66 -0.95 -1.44
N MET A 170 10.70 -0.62 -2.30
CA MET A 170 10.21 -1.49 -3.35
C MET A 170 10.53 -0.87 -4.72
N PRO A 171 11.16 -1.60 -5.64
CA PRO A 171 11.34 -1.11 -7.00
C PRO A 171 9.98 -0.92 -7.70
N GLN A 172 9.86 0.16 -8.46
CA GLN A 172 8.83 0.30 -9.48
C GLN A 172 9.12 -0.71 -10.61
N GLY A 173 8.10 -1.35 -11.18
CA GLY A 173 8.26 -2.19 -12.36
C GLY A 173 7.09 -3.14 -12.55
N ILE A 174 6.86 -3.58 -13.79
CA ILE A 174 5.81 -4.54 -14.15
C ILE A 174 6.37 -5.82 -14.78
N SER A 175 7.69 -5.90 -14.96
CA SER A 175 8.39 -7.06 -15.48
C SER A 175 9.60 -7.42 -14.62
N THR A 176 10.01 -8.69 -14.63
CA THR A 176 11.20 -9.14 -13.90
C THR A 176 12.46 -8.40 -14.35
N ALA A 177 12.61 -8.14 -15.65
CA ALA A 177 13.75 -7.41 -16.20
C ALA A 177 13.87 -5.98 -15.64
N GLU A 178 12.75 -5.24 -15.53
CA GLU A 178 12.75 -3.90 -14.92
C GLU A 178 13.12 -3.95 -13.43
N LEU A 179 12.57 -4.93 -12.70
CA LEU A 179 12.85 -5.11 -11.28
C LEU A 179 14.33 -5.48 -11.05
N ASP A 180 14.87 -6.40 -11.84
CA ASP A 180 16.26 -6.83 -11.77
C ASP A 180 17.22 -5.69 -12.09
N SER A 181 16.90 -4.88 -13.10
CA SER A 181 17.70 -3.69 -13.43
C SER A 181 17.78 -2.72 -12.24
N LYS A 182 16.68 -2.48 -11.53
CA LYS A 182 16.65 -1.57 -10.37
C LYS A 182 17.28 -2.18 -9.12
N ALA A 183 17.14 -3.49 -8.93
CA ALA A 183 17.74 -4.21 -7.81
C ALA A 183 19.26 -4.04 -7.75
N THR A 184 19.93 -3.87 -8.89
CA THR A 184 21.40 -3.70 -8.98
C THR A 184 21.95 -2.52 -8.17
N TRP A 185 21.14 -1.48 -7.96
CA TRP A 185 21.56 -0.28 -7.22
C TRP A 185 20.72 -0.05 -5.96
N LEU A 186 19.42 -0.41 -5.97
CA LEU A 186 18.53 -0.19 -4.83
C LEU A 186 18.94 -0.97 -3.59
N ALA A 187 19.36 -2.23 -3.74
CA ALA A 187 19.70 -3.05 -2.59
C ALA A 187 20.89 -2.47 -1.80
N ALA A 188 21.88 -1.93 -2.49
CA ALA A 188 23.02 -1.24 -1.89
C ALA A 188 22.57 0.03 -1.13
N LEU A 189 21.74 0.87 -1.76
CA LEU A 189 21.21 2.07 -1.09
C LEU A 189 20.37 1.73 0.14
N CYS A 190 19.56 0.66 0.09
CA CYS A 190 18.80 0.22 1.27
C CYS A 190 19.74 -0.17 2.41
N HIS A 191 20.79 -0.93 2.10
CA HIS A 191 21.80 -1.34 3.07
C HIS A 191 22.49 -0.13 3.72
N ASP A 192 22.95 0.83 2.92
CA ASP A 192 23.65 2.03 3.40
C ASP A 192 22.77 2.89 4.35
N HIS A 193 21.45 2.84 4.18
CA HIS A 193 20.49 3.57 5.01
C HIS A 193 19.85 2.74 6.13
N GLY A 194 20.19 1.45 6.27
CA GLY A 194 19.55 0.54 7.23
C GLY A 194 18.10 0.19 6.90
N TYR A 195 17.65 0.47 5.67
CA TYR A 195 16.31 0.15 5.19
C TYR A 195 16.23 -1.29 4.68
N GLN A 196 15.01 -1.81 4.62
CA GLN A 196 14.72 -3.12 4.07
C GLN A 196 14.43 -3.04 2.57
N TYR A 197 15.03 -3.91 1.76
CA TYR A 197 14.64 -4.08 0.36
C TYR A 197 13.47 -5.07 0.26
N CYS A 198 12.38 -4.72 -0.44
CA CYS A 198 11.31 -5.66 -0.75
C CYS A 198 10.99 -5.70 -2.24
N ASP A 199 11.06 -6.90 -2.80
CA ASP A 199 10.75 -7.13 -4.20
C ASP A 199 9.24 -7.30 -4.45
N ARG A 200 8.81 -7.22 -5.72
CA ARG A 200 7.46 -7.53 -6.16
C ARG A 200 7.35 -9.02 -6.51
N MET A 201 7.37 -9.88 -5.49
CA MET A 201 7.42 -11.34 -5.68
C MET A 201 6.26 -11.90 -6.52
N HIS A 202 5.06 -11.30 -6.47
CA HIS A 202 3.95 -11.72 -7.33
C HIS A 202 4.29 -11.58 -8.84
N ILE A 203 5.04 -10.55 -9.23
CA ILE A 203 5.52 -10.39 -10.61
C ILE A 203 6.53 -11.49 -10.95
N ARG A 204 7.40 -11.84 -10.00
CA ARG A 204 8.39 -12.90 -10.18
C ARG A 204 7.75 -14.29 -10.30
N TRP A 205 6.70 -14.56 -9.53
CA TRP A 205 6.04 -15.86 -9.51
C TRP A 205 4.99 -16.02 -10.60
N TYR A 206 4.22 -14.98 -10.89
CA TYR A 206 3.00 -15.08 -11.71
C TYR A 206 2.95 -14.08 -12.87
N GLY A 207 3.95 -13.21 -12.99
CA GLY A 207 3.94 -12.09 -13.92
C GLY A 207 2.99 -10.98 -13.50
N ASN A 208 2.79 -10.00 -14.39
CA ASN A 208 1.83 -8.92 -14.17
C ASN A 208 0.39 -9.38 -14.46
N ARG A 209 -0.13 -10.27 -13.61
CA ARG A 209 -1.47 -10.86 -13.72
C ARG A 209 -2.34 -10.43 -12.53
N ARG A 210 -3.62 -10.15 -12.81
CA ARG A 210 -4.61 -9.85 -11.78
C ARG A 210 -5.05 -11.12 -11.05
N GLY A 211 -5.18 -11.02 -9.72
CA GLY A 211 -5.80 -12.06 -8.88
C GLY A 211 -4.92 -13.29 -8.61
N THR A 212 -3.60 -13.10 -8.64
CA THR A 212 -2.58 -14.14 -8.38
C THR A 212 -1.79 -13.84 -7.12
#